data_AF-A0A6A9QJG1-F1
#
_entry.id   AF-A0A6A9QJG1-F1
#
_cell.length_a   1.000
_cell.length_b   1.000
_cell.length_c   1.000
_cell.angle_alpha   90.00
_cell.angle_beta   90.00
_cell.angle_gamma   90.00
#
_symmetry.space_group_name_H-M   'P 1'
#
loop_
_entity.id
_entity.type
_entity.pdbx_description
1 polymer ?
#
loop_
_entity_poly.entity_id
_entity_poly.type
_entity_poly.pdbx_seq_one_letter_code
_entity_poly.pdbx_strand_id
1 'polypeptide(L)' 'MVMVKFKYKGEEKEVDTSKIKKVWKVGKMISFTYDEGGGKTGRGAVSEKDAPKELQNMLDKK' A
#
# COMPACT_ATOMS: atom_id res chain seq x y z
N MET A 1 -6.70 13.13 1.20
CA MET A 1 -5.71 12.25 0.55
C MET A 1 -4.88 11.61 1.64
N VAL A 2 -5.02 10.31 1.84
CA VAL A 2 -4.24 9.55 2.82
C VAL A 2 -3.06 8.93 2.11
N MET A 3 -1.85 9.17 2.64
CA MET A 3 -0.62 8.64 2.08
C MET A 3 -0.18 7.40 2.87
N VAL A 4 0.32 6.40 2.16
CA VAL A 4 0.98 5.23 2.73
C VAL A 4 2.48 5.41 2.58
N LYS A 5 3.18 5.49 3.71
CA LYS A 5 4.65 5.47 3.75
C LYS A 5 5.14 4.04 3.90
N PHE A 6 6.09 3.64 3.07
CA PHE A 6 6.64 2.29 3.09
C PHE A 6 8.08 2.28 2.59
N LYS A 7 8.84 1.27 3.01
CA LYS A 7 10.21 1.06 2.53
C LYS A 7 10.21 0.05 1.39
N TYR A 8 10.78 0.41 0.25
CA TYR A 8 10.94 -0.48 -0.89
C TYR A 8 12.38 -0.46 -1.40
N LYS A 9 13.04 -1.63 -1.41
CA LYS A 9 14.44 -1.80 -1.84
C LYS A 9 15.44 -0.86 -1.15
N GLY A 10 15.19 -0.49 0.10
CA GLY A 10 16.07 0.41 0.87
C GLY A 10 15.62 1.87 0.87
N GLU A 11 14.74 2.27 -0.05
CA GLU A 11 14.24 3.64 -0.16
C GLU A 11 12.90 3.83 0.56
N GLU A 12 12.73 4.98 1.19
CA GLU A 12 11.42 5.42 1.67
C GLU A 12 10.60 5.93 0.50
N LYS A 13 9.42 5.33 0.32
CA LYS A 13 8.44 5.71 -0.68
C LYS A 13 7.14 6.12 0.00
N GLU A 14 6.41 6.98 -0.68
CA GLU A 14 5.10 7.43 -0.27
C GLU A 14 4.14 7.33 -1.44
N VAL A 15 2.96 6.76 -1.22
CA VAL A 15 1.92 6.63 -2.25
C VAL A 15 0.57 7.07 -1.71
N ASP A 16 -0.18 7.77 -2.54
CA ASP A 16 -1.57 8.09 -2.24
C ASP A 16 -2.45 6.83 -2.30
N THR A 17 -3.27 6.64 -1.28
CA THR A 17 -4.23 5.52 -1.18
C THR A 17 -5.17 5.43 -2.38
N SER A 18 -5.51 6.53 -3.04
CA SER A 18 -6.33 6.53 -4.27
C SER A 18 -5.65 5.86 -5.47
N LYS A 19 -4.31 5.77 -5.48
CA LYS A 19 -3.56 5.07 -6.53
C LYS A 19 -3.46 3.57 -6.28
N ILE A 20 -3.90 3.09 -5.12
CA ILE A 20 -3.81 1.68 -4.74
C ILE A 20 -4.89 0.88 -5.47
N LYS A 21 -4.46 -0.15 -6.20
CA LYS A 21 -5.32 -1.00 -7.04
C LYS A 21 -5.79 -2.26 -6.32
N LYS A 22 -4.90 -2.88 -5.53
CA LYS A 22 -5.16 -4.16 -4.87
C LYS A 22 -4.43 -4.21 -3.56
N VAL A 23 -5.11 -4.70 -2.54
CA VAL A 23 -4.58 -4.88 -1.17
C VAL A 23 -4.81 -6.33 -0.75
N TRP A 24 -3.85 -6.90 -0.04
CA TRP A 24 -3.97 -8.23 0.57
C TRP A 24 -3.05 -8.35 1.79
N LYS A 25 -3.41 -9.26 2.69
CA LYS A 25 -2.66 -9.51 3.93
C LYS A 25 -1.81 -10.75 3.76
N VAL A 26 -0.56 -10.67 4.20
CA VAL A 26 0.39 -11.78 4.26
C VAL A 26 0.96 -11.80 5.67
N GLY A 27 0.45 -12.70 6.52
CA GLY A 27 0.80 -12.73 7.94
C GLY A 27 0.43 -11.41 8.64
N LYS A 28 1.44 -10.70 9.17
CA LYS A 28 1.29 -9.39 9.84
C LYS A 28 1.59 -8.20 8.93
N MET A 29 1.76 -8.43 7.62
CA MET A 29 2.01 -7.37 6.65
C MET A 29 0.82 -7.17 5.73
N ILE A 30 0.54 -5.93 5.41
CA ILE A 30 -0.42 -5.52 4.39
C ILE A 30 0.38 -5.18 3.14
N SER A 31 0.23 -6.02 2.12
CA SER A 31 0.82 -5.84 0.80
C SER A 31 -0.18 -5.19 -0.14
N PHE A 32 0.32 -4.36 -1.04
CA PHE A 32 -0.52 -3.65 -1.98
C PHE A 32 0.21 -3.37 -3.30
N THR A 33 -0.56 -3.20 -4.36
CA THR A 33 -0.10 -2.68 -5.65
C THR A 33 -0.72 -1.33 -5.93
N TYR A 34 0.03 -0.44 -6.57
CA TYR A 34 -0.42 0.91 -6.90
C TYR A 34 0.01 1.34 -8.30
N ASP A 35 -0.63 2.37 -8.85
CA ASP A 35 -0.20 2.99 -10.10
C ASP A 35 1.02 3.89 -9.85
N GLU A 36 2.17 3.54 -10.44
CA GLU A 36 3.40 4.36 -10.38
C GLU A 36 3.43 5.45 -11.48
N GLY A 37 2.42 5.53 -12.33
CA GLY A 37 2.39 6.37 -13.52
C GLY A 37 3.03 5.70 -14.74
N GLY A 38 2.72 6.21 -15.93
CA GLY A 38 3.28 5.72 -17.20
C GLY A 38 2.96 4.25 -17.50
N GLY A 39 1.84 3.72 -17.00
CA GLY A 39 1.42 2.34 -17.18
C GLY A 39 2.14 1.31 -16.28
N LYS A 40 2.99 1.77 -15.35
CA LYS A 40 3.73 0.90 -14.45
C LYS A 40 2.96 0.62 -13.16
N THR A 41 3.07 -0.60 -12.67
CA THR A 41 2.48 -1.01 -11.39
C THR A 41 3.56 -1.17 -10.34
N GLY A 42 3.49 -0.32 -9.31
CA GLY A 42 4.32 -0.41 -8.12
C GLY A 42 3.80 -1.45 -7.13
N ARG A 43 4.69 -1.90 -6.25
CA ARG A 43 4.37 -2.79 -5.13
C ARG A 43 4.90 -2.18 -3.83
N GLY A 44 4.10 -2.27 -2.78
CA GLY A 44 4.47 -1.83 -1.45
C GLY A 44 3.96 -2.82 -0.41
N ALA A 45 4.61 -2.81 0.74
CA ALA A 45 4.16 -3.55 1.90
C ALA A 45 4.43 -2.71 3.15
N VAL A 46 3.48 -2.72 4.08
CA VAL A 46 3.59 -2.11 5.39
C VAL A 46 3.20 -3.13 6.45
N SER A 47 3.71 -2.95 7.67
CA SER A 47 3.20 -3.66 8.82
C SER A 47 1.74 -3.29 9.03
N GLU A 48 0.91 -4.24 9.46
CA GLU A 48 -0.50 -3.98 9.80
C GLU A 48 -0.64 -2.87 10.85
N LYS A 49 0.33 -2.73 11.75
CA LYS A 49 0.35 -1.68 12.79
C LYS A 49 0.62 -0.28 12.23
N ASP A 50 1.38 -0.20 11.14
CA ASP A 50 1.79 1.06 10.51
C ASP A 50 0.89 1.42 9.32
N ALA A 51 0.00 0.50 8.94
CA ALA A 51 -0.92 0.70 7.84
C ALA A 51 -2.01 1.72 8.24
N PRO A 52 -2.28 2.73 7.41
CA PRO A 52 -3.37 3.66 7.68
C PRO A 52 -4.71 2.94 7.63
N LYS A 53 -5.68 3.44 8.43
CA LYS A 53 -7.03 2.86 8.50
C LYS A 53 -7.69 2.71 7.13
N GLU A 54 -7.46 3.63 6.21
CA GLU A 54 -8.00 3.56 4.86
C GLU A 54 -7.48 2.34 4.08
N LEU A 55 -6.20 1.99 4.22
CA LEU A 55 -5.61 0.79 3.62
C LEU A 55 -6.16 -0.50 4.26
N GLN A 56 -6.39 -0.48 5.57
CA GLN A 56 -7.02 -1.60 6.30
C GLN A 56 -8.48 -1.78 5.85
N ASN A 57 -9.25 -0.69 5.73
CA ASN A 57 -10.62 -0.74 5.23
C ASN A 57 -10.71 -1.28 3.79
N MET A 58 -9.72 -1.00 2.93
CA MET A 58 -9.64 -1.58 1.58
C MET A 58 -9.34 -3.09 1.59
N LEU A 59 -8.70 -3.60 2.64
CA LEU A 59 -8.50 -5.04 2.85
C LEU A 59 -9.84 -5.73 3.17
N ASP A 60 -10.65 -5.12 4.03
CA ASP A 60 -11.91 -5.70 4.53
C ASP A 60 -13.06 -5.60 3.53
N LYS A 61 -12.97 -4.69 2.55
CA LYS A 61 -13.96 -4.52 1.47
C LYS A 61 -13.81 -5.52 0.31
N LYS A 62 -13.05 -6.60 0.50
CA LYS A 62 -12.82 -7.63 -0.54
C LYS A 62 -13.98 -8.59 -0.71
#